data_AF-A0A914AGL8-F1
#
_entry.id   AF-A0A914AGL8-F1
#
_cell.length_a   1.000
_cell.length_b   1.000
_cell.length_c   1.000
_cell.angle_alpha   90.00
_cell.angle_beta   90.00
_cell.angle_gamma   90.00
#
_symmetry.space_group_name_H-M   'P 1'
#
loop_
_entity.id
_entity.type
_entity.pdbx_description
1 polymer ?
#
loop_
_entity_poly.entity_id
_entity_poly.type
_entity_poly.pdbx_seq_one_letter_code
_entity_poly.pdbx_strand_id
1 'polypeptide(L)'
;MSSIDVKIITSPSQRGKSTIANAVTSSNEVVELMVVEDFARIENKIEPGTYVKFLQYNTQEEPNKKRIKLHRKTKIFTIKPFDVDATIEQHFFNAPHAPIDEALNMQSNKRVSLKGIAQNISPVKEGPSSRRNELVLKDPQTSSSIRCKLWGKFADSSIASGTLIDIHNVEVSHFESMTTINTTPESTVNELTRPPTRDYIITGFDIDSEPTQIVTTTDLMFNISADLLQKLADNDISTLTDKLPLACTIQLDLKTNTVIGITPKFQR
;
A
#
# COMPACT_ATOMS: atom_id res chain seq x y z
N MET A 1 -29.67 -28.36 4.21
CA MET A 1 -28.90 -27.97 3.00
C MET A 1 -28.24 -26.64 3.28
N SER A 2 -26.94 -26.50 3.04
CA SER A 2 -26.24 -25.23 3.24
C SER A 2 -26.73 -24.17 2.24
N SER A 3 -26.99 -22.97 2.75
CA SER A 3 -27.52 -21.82 2.02
C SER A 3 -26.81 -20.56 2.51
N ILE A 4 -26.37 -19.69 1.61
CA ILE A 4 -25.79 -18.40 1.96
C ILE A 4 -26.17 -17.34 0.94
N ASP A 5 -26.55 -16.19 1.44
CA ASP A 5 -26.89 -15.00 0.66
C ASP A 5 -25.69 -14.06 0.73
N VAL A 6 -25.18 -13.62 -0.42
CA VAL A 6 -23.98 -12.79 -0.49
C VAL A 6 -24.14 -11.67 -1.54
N LYS A 7 -23.44 -10.57 -1.31
CA LYS A 7 -23.16 -9.52 -2.31
C LYS A 7 -21.74 -9.73 -2.80
N ILE A 8 -21.54 -9.91 -4.09
CA ILE A 8 -20.20 -10.02 -4.69
C ILE A 8 -19.53 -8.65 -4.65
N ILE A 9 -18.29 -8.58 -4.18
CA ILE A 9 -17.56 -7.31 -4.07
C ILE A 9 -16.33 -7.25 -4.98
N THR A 10 -15.69 -8.36 -5.32
CA THR A 10 -14.55 -8.36 -6.27
C THR A 10 -14.84 -9.18 -7.51
N SER A 11 -14.22 -8.79 -8.62
CA SER A 11 -14.25 -9.59 -9.84
C SER A 11 -13.54 -10.93 -9.61
N PRO A 12 -13.99 -12.00 -10.28
CA PRO A 12 -13.30 -13.28 -10.27
C PRO A 12 -11.86 -13.11 -10.78
N SER A 13 -10.90 -13.69 -10.06
CA SER A 13 -9.49 -13.68 -10.43
C SER A 13 -8.89 -15.08 -10.29
N GLN A 14 -8.01 -15.45 -11.21
CA GLN A 14 -7.39 -16.77 -11.18
C GLN A 14 -6.29 -16.81 -10.12
N ARG A 15 -6.34 -17.82 -9.25
CA ARG A 15 -5.30 -18.16 -8.27
C ARG A 15 -4.97 -19.63 -8.38
N GLY A 16 -3.90 -19.94 -9.12
CA GLY A 16 -3.54 -21.32 -9.44
C GLY A 16 -4.57 -21.98 -10.37
N LYS A 17 -5.12 -23.12 -9.93
CA LYS A 17 -6.17 -23.87 -10.65
C LYS A 17 -7.59 -23.44 -10.26
N SER A 18 -7.76 -22.41 -9.44
CA SER A 18 -9.05 -21.99 -8.92
C SER A 18 -9.33 -20.53 -9.24
N THR A 19 -10.60 -20.22 -9.41
CA THR A 19 -11.05 -18.83 -9.55
C THR A 19 -11.57 -18.34 -8.20
N ILE A 20 -11.08 -17.20 -7.76
CA ILE A 20 -11.36 -16.60 -6.46
C ILE A 20 -12.10 -15.28 -6.63
N ALA A 21 -13.13 -15.05 -5.83
CA ALA A 21 -13.77 -13.75 -5.65
C ALA A 21 -14.04 -13.52 -4.16
N ASN A 22 -14.29 -12.28 -3.75
CA ASN A 22 -14.72 -11.95 -2.39
C ASN A 22 -16.16 -11.47 -2.42
N ALA A 23 -16.89 -11.80 -1.36
CA ALA A 23 -18.28 -11.42 -1.19
C ALA A 23 -18.54 -11.04 0.28
N VAL A 24 -19.58 -10.23 0.51
CA VAL A 24 -20.08 -9.93 1.85
C VAL A 24 -21.38 -10.69 2.07
N THR A 25 -21.50 -11.40 3.17
CA THR A 25 -22.72 -12.14 3.52
C THR A 25 -23.81 -11.19 4.01
N SER A 26 -25.06 -11.66 4.05
CA SER A 26 -26.16 -10.95 4.73
C SER A 26 -25.96 -10.76 6.24
N SER A 27 -24.98 -11.46 6.83
CA SER A 27 -24.54 -11.27 8.21
C SER A 27 -23.33 -10.35 8.33
N ASN A 28 -23.00 -9.58 7.29
CA ASN A 28 -21.89 -8.62 7.30
C ASN A 28 -20.52 -9.29 7.55
N GLU A 29 -20.30 -10.48 6.98
CA GLU A 29 -19.00 -11.15 6.99
C GLU A 29 -18.38 -11.15 5.60
N VAL A 30 -17.09 -10.82 5.48
CA VAL A 30 -16.34 -11.01 4.24
C VAL A 30 -15.97 -12.50 4.10
N VAL A 31 -16.32 -13.09 2.96
CA VAL A 31 -16.01 -14.48 2.61
C VAL A 31 -15.26 -14.58 1.28
N GLU A 32 -14.33 -15.52 1.20
CA GLU A 32 -13.64 -15.84 -0.06
C GLU A 32 -14.43 -16.93 -0.80
N LEU A 33 -14.95 -16.63 -1.98
CA LEU A 33 -15.56 -17.58 -2.87
C LEU A 33 -14.47 -18.28 -3.69
N MET A 34 -14.39 -19.60 -3.61
CA MET A 34 -13.47 -20.42 -4.38
C MET A 34 -14.25 -21.31 -5.33
N VAL A 35 -14.15 -21.03 -6.62
CA VAL A 35 -14.71 -21.86 -7.68
C VAL A 35 -13.70 -22.95 -8.03
N VAL A 36 -14.10 -24.20 -7.82
CA VAL A 36 -13.28 -25.38 -8.05
C VAL A 36 -13.72 -26.04 -9.36
N GLU A 37 -12.78 -26.21 -10.29
CA GLU A 37 -12.96 -26.75 -11.66
C GLU A 37 -13.74 -25.87 -12.64
N ASP A 38 -13.47 -26.10 -13.93
CA ASP A 38 -13.96 -25.44 -15.14
C ASP A 38 -15.46 -25.04 -15.08
N PHE A 39 -15.72 -23.78 -14.68
CA PHE A 39 -17.04 -23.29 -14.31
C PHE A 39 -17.48 -22.06 -15.10
N ALA A 40 -17.35 -22.12 -16.42
CA ALA A 40 -17.81 -21.08 -17.34
C ALA A 40 -19.27 -20.62 -17.10
N ARG A 41 -20.12 -21.44 -16.46
CA ARG A 41 -21.50 -21.09 -16.09
C ARG A 41 -21.63 -20.13 -14.89
N ILE A 42 -20.61 -20.02 -14.05
CA ILE A 42 -20.64 -19.23 -12.80
C ILE A 42 -20.01 -17.86 -12.99
N GLU A 43 -19.00 -17.72 -13.85
CA GLU A 43 -18.26 -16.46 -14.03
C GLU A 43 -19.19 -15.30 -14.35
N ASN A 44 -20.16 -15.49 -15.25
CA ASN A 44 -21.16 -14.47 -15.61
C ASN A 44 -22.17 -14.13 -14.49
N LYS A 45 -22.16 -14.85 -13.36
CA LYS A 45 -23.02 -14.59 -12.20
C LYS A 45 -22.26 -14.04 -11.00
N ILE A 46 -20.93 -14.15 -11.00
CA ILE A 46 -20.05 -13.60 -9.97
C ILE A 46 -19.46 -12.32 -10.53
N GLU A 47 -20.27 -11.25 -10.49
CA GLU A 47 -19.87 -9.91 -10.91
C GLU A 47 -20.00 -8.96 -9.72
N PRO A 48 -19.08 -8.00 -9.52
CA PRO A 48 -19.19 -7.02 -8.45
C PRO A 48 -20.56 -6.32 -8.42
N GLY A 49 -21.13 -6.19 -7.23
CA GLY A 49 -22.43 -5.56 -7.01
C GLY A 49 -23.63 -6.49 -7.18
N THR A 50 -23.45 -7.73 -7.64
CA THR A 50 -24.57 -8.69 -7.73
C THR A 50 -24.87 -9.34 -6.39
N TYR A 51 -26.15 -9.57 -6.12
CA TYR A 51 -26.63 -10.27 -4.94
C TYR A 51 -27.05 -11.69 -5.35
N VAL A 52 -26.43 -12.69 -4.74
CA VAL A 52 -26.62 -14.09 -5.10
C VAL A 52 -26.82 -14.97 -3.88
N LYS A 53 -27.68 -15.99 -4.03
CA LYS A 53 -27.86 -17.09 -3.09
C LYS A 53 -27.17 -18.33 -3.62
N PHE A 54 -26.26 -18.88 -2.84
CA PHE A 54 -25.62 -20.17 -3.08
C PHE A 54 -26.31 -21.25 -2.27
N LEU A 55 -26.71 -22.35 -2.91
CA LEU A 55 -27.16 -23.58 -2.26
C LEU A 55 -26.20 -24.73 -2.58
N GLN A 56 -26.05 -25.68 -1.66
CA GLN A 56 -25.22 -26.88 -1.86
C GLN A 56 -23.75 -26.50 -2.15
N TYR A 57 -23.13 -25.80 -1.22
CA TYR A 57 -21.70 -25.47 -1.22
C TYR A 57 -21.01 -26.12 -0.02
N ASN A 58 -19.68 -26.16 -0.06
CA ASN A 58 -18.85 -26.57 1.08
C ASN A 58 -18.19 -25.35 1.71
N THR A 59 -18.12 -25.30 3.03
CA THR A 59 -17.26 -24.36 3.75
C THR A 59 -15.88 -24.98 3.97
N GLN A 60 -14.85 -24.18 3.80
CA GLN A 60 -13.52 -24.43 4.34
C GLN A 60 -13.22 -23.30 5.31
N GLU A 61 -13.12 -23.64 6.59
CA GLU A 61 -12.70 -22.69 7.62
C GLU A 61 -11.20 -22.85 7.83
N GLU A 62 -10.46 -21.78 7.53
CA GLU A 62 -9.09 -21.57 7.97
C GLU A 62 -9.13 -20.56 9.15
N PRO A 63 -8.13 -20.55 10.04
CA PRO A 63 -8.06 -19.54 11.10
C PRO A 63 -8.22 -18.14 10.50
N ASN A 64 -9.29 -17.44 10.90
CA ASN A 64 -9.65 -16.09 10.44
C ASN A 64 -9.97 -15.94 8.94
N LYS A 65 -10.30 -17.04 8.23
CA LYS A 65 -10.75 -16.98 6.84
C LYS A 65 -11.83 -18.01 6.55
N LYS A 66 -13.02 -17.50 6.23
CA LYS A 66 -14.16 -18.32 5.81
C LYS A 66 -14.19 -18.38 4.29
N ARG A 67 -13.90 -19.57 3.75
CA ARG A 67 -13.92 -19.83 2.32
C ARG A 67 -15.14 -20.66 1.95
N ILE A 68 -15.87 -20.20 0.94
CA ILE A 68 -17.02 -20.90 0.35
C ILE A 68 -16.55 -21.57 -0.93
N LYS A 69 -16.50 -22.91 -0.94
CA LYS A 69 -16.17 -23.70 -2.12
C LYS A 69 -17.42 -23.95 -2.96
N LEU A 70 -17.40 -23.40 -4.17
CA LEU A 70 -18.42 -23.57 -5.19
C LEU A 70 -17.98 -24.69 -6.14
N HIS A 71 -18.85 -25.69 -6.31
CA HIS A 71 -18.57 -26.91 -7.08
C HIS A 71 -19.76 -27.29 -7.97
N ARG A 72 -19.66 -28.34 -8.79
CA ARG A 72 -20.64 -28.67 -9.85
C ARG A 72 -22.10 -28.75 -9.39
N LYS A 73 -22.34 -29.15 -8.14
CA LYS A 73 -23.69 -29.27 -7.56
C LYS A 73 -24.22 -27.97 -6.94
N THR A 74 -23.41 -26.92 -6.87
CA THR A 74 -23.80 -25.65 -6.25
C THR A 74 -24.80 -24.94 -7.15
N LYS A 75 -25.94 -24.54 -6.58
CA LYS A 75 -26.97 -23.78 -7.29
C LYS A 75 -26.81 -22.30 -6.96
N ILE A 76 -26.96 -21.46 -7.98
CA ILE A 76 -26.83 -20.00 -7.87
C ILE A 76 -28.11 -19.32 -8.33
N PHE A 77 -28.67 -18.50 -7.47
CA PHE A 77 -29.84 -17.67 -7.76
C PHE A 77 -29.48 -16.21 -7.55
N THR A 78 -29.79 -15.35 -8.52
CA THR A 78 -29.79 -13.91 -8.28
C THR A 78 -30.95 -13.58 -7.36
N ILE A 79 -30.70 -12.78 -6.33
CA ILE A 79 -31.69 -12.43 -5.31
C ILE A 79 -31.84 -10.91 -5.24
N LYS A 80 -32.86 -10.47 -4.48
CA LYS A 80 -33.02 -9.04 -4.17
C LYS A 80 -31.84 -8.55 -3.32
N PRO A 81 -31.43 -7.28 -3.46
CA PRO A 81 -30.46 -6.66 -2.57
C PRO A 81 -30.85 -6.80 -1.11
N PHE A 82 -29.85 -6.93 -0.24
CA PHE A 82 -29.97 -6.83 1.20
C PHE A 82 -28.98 -5.79 1.72
N ASP A 83 -29.21 -5.28 2.92
CA ASP A 83 -28.36 -4.23 3.49
C ASP A 83 -26.97 -4.81 3.85
N VAL A 84 -25.93 -4.17 3.33
CA VAL A 84 -24.54 -4.42 3.69
C VAL A 84 -24.01 -3.17 4.36
N ASP A 85 -23.32 -3.36 5.49
CA ASP A 85 -22.65 -2.26 6.18
C ASP A 85 -21.57 -1.65 5.26
N ALA A 86 -21.75 -0.38 4.90
CA ALA A 86 -20.85 0.35 4.01
C ALA A 86 -19.41 0.40 4.55
N THR A 87 -19.23 0.36 5.87
CA THR A 87 -17.90 0.37 6.49
C THR A 87 -17.12 -0.90 6.19
N ILE A 88 -17.78 -2.04 5.99
CA ILE A 88 -17.13 -3.32 5.71
C ILE A 88 -16.52 -3.32 4.31
N GLU A 89 -17.28 -2.86 3.32
CA GLU A 89 -16.78 -2.70 1.96
C GLU A 89 -15.70 -1.63 1.90
N GLN A 90 -15.91 -0.51 2.58
CA GLN A 90 -14.92 0.55 2.65
C GLN A 90 -13.60 0.04 3.24
N HIS A 91 -13.62 -0.69 4.36
CA HIS A 91 -12.42 -1.26 4.97
C HIS A 91 -11.78 -2.36 4.13
N PHE A 92 -12.57 -3.10 3.35
CA PHE A 92 -12.06 -4.12 2.44
C PHE A 92 -11.26 -3.51 1.27
N PHE A 93 -11.73 -2.40 0.69
CA PHE A 93 -11.05 -1.73 -0.41
C PHE A 93 -10.00 -0.71 0.05
N ASN A 94 -10.22 -0.08 1.21
CA ASN A 94 -9.38 0.96 1.78
C ASN A 94 -8.88 0.52 3.15
N ALA A 95 -8.03 -0.50 3.16
CA ALA A 95 -7.41 -0.97 4.38
C ALA A 95 -6.61 0.15 5.05
N PRO A 96 -6.70 0.31 6.39
CA PRO A 96 -6.04 1.40 7.09
C PRO A 96 -4.52 1.29 7.00
N HIS A 97 -3.86 2.44 7.05
CA HIS A 97 -2.41 2.51 7.21
C HIS A 97 -2.02 2.13 8.64
N ALA A 98 -1.03 1.24 8.78
CA ALA A 98 -0.49 0.84 10.07
C ALA A 98 1.05 0.90 10.07
N PRO A 99 1.69 1.05 11.24
CA PRO A 99 3.12 0.81 11.38
C PRO A 99 3.48 -0.65 11.11
N ILE A 100 4.72 -0.91 10.69
CA ILE A 100 5.16 -2.28 10.40
C ILE A 100 5.09 -3.18 11.64
N ASP A 101 5.39 -2.64 12.83
CA ASP A 101 5.30 -3.35 14.11
C ASP A 101 3.88 -3.83 14.42
N GLU A 102 2.88 -3.03 14.08
CA GLU A 102 1.49 -3.43 14.28
C GLU A 102 1.12 -4.57 13.33
N ALA A 103 1.50 -4.45 12.04
CA ALA A 103 1.23 -5.48 11.04
C ALA A 103 1.91 -6.82 11.32
N LEU A 104 3.08 -6.82 11.99
CA LEU A 104 3.75 -8.05 12.43
C LEU A 104 2.92 -8.86 13.43
N ASN A 105 2.10 -8.17 14.23
CA ASN A 105 1.25 -8.74 15.28
C ASN A 105 -0.22 -8.91 14.85
N MET A 106 -0.57 -8.46 13.64
CA MET A 106 -1.92 -8.59 13.11
C MET A 106 -2.27 -10.05 12.82
N GLN A 107 -3.53 -10.41 13.03
CA GLN A 107 -4.04 -11.73 12.64
C GLN A 107 -3.94 -11.96 11.13
N SER A 108 -3.63 -13.20 10.73
CA SER A 108 -3.69 -13.62 9.33
C SER A 108 -5.05 -13.28 8.69
N ASN A 109 -5.02 -12.98 7.39
CA ASN A 109 -6.16 -12.59 6.55
C ASN A 109 -6.75 -11.20 6.81
N LYS A 110 -6.13 -10.41 7.70
CA LYS A 110 -6.43 -8.98 7.81
C LYS A 110 -5.79 -8.22 6.65
N ARG A 111 -6.50 -7.19 6.18
CA ARG A 111 -5.99 -6.26 5.17
C ARG A 111 -5.37 -5.05 5.85
N VAL A 112 -4.24 -4.58 5.34
CA VAL A 112 -3.48 -3.44 5.88
C VAL A 112 -2.81 -2.68 4.76
N SER A 113 -2.53 -1.39 4.97
CA SER A 113 -1.69 -0.57 4.11
C SER A 113 -0.44 -0.15 4.89
N LEU A 114 0.72 -0.09 4.23
CA LEU A 114 2.01 0.12 4.88
C LEU A 114 2.89 1.06 4.06
N LYS A 115 3.77 1.78 4.74
CA LYS A 115 4.87 2.53 4.13
C LYS A 115 6.20 1.97 4.61
N GLY A 116 7.15 1.84 3.70
CA GLY A 116 8.47 1.32 4.06
C GLY A 116 9.50 1.47 2.96
N ILE A 117 10.77 1.35 3.33
CA ILE A 117 11.89 1.32 2.40
C ILE A 117 12.03 -0.12 1.89
N ALA A 118 11.98 -0.31 0.57
CA ALA A 118 12.18 -1.59 -0.06
C ALA A 118 13.65 -2.04 0.06
N GLN A 119 13.88 -3.26 0.52
CA GLN A 119 15.20 -3.89 0.67
C GLN A 119 15.14 -5.35 0.24
N ASN A 120 16.30 -5.98 0.04
CA ASN A 120 16.44 -7.43 -0.21
C ASN A 120 15.47 -7.97 -1.28
N ILE A 121 15.41 -7.27 -2.42
CA ILE A 121 14.48 -7.58 -3.51
C ILE A 121 14.98 -8.85 -4.22
N SER A 122 14.14 -9.89 -4.22
CA SER A 122 14.45 -11.15 -4.86
C SER A 122 14.19 -11.07 -6.37
N PRO A 123 14.87 -11.90 -7.18
CA PRO A 123 14.44 -12.12 -8.54
C PRO A 123 13.01 -12.69 -8.57
N VAL A 124 12.36 -12.50 -9.71
CA VAL A 124 11.03 -13.08 -9.99
C VAL A 124 11.12 -14.61 -9.97
N LYS A 125 10.21 -15.23 -9.23
CA LYS A 125 9.98 -16.67 -9.20
C LYS A 125 8.76 -16.99 -10.04
N GLU A 126 8.97 -17.76 -11.10
CA GLU A 126 7.93 -18.29 -11.96
C GLU A 126 7.47 -19.67 -11.48
N GLY A 127 6.16 -19.89 -11.46
CA GLY A 127 5.53 -21.18 -11.23
C GLY A 127 4.46 -21.45 -12.30
N PRO A 128 3.90 -22.67 -12.37
CA PRO A 128 3.04 -23.10 -13.47
C PRO A 128 1.78 -22.25 -13.69
N SER A 129 1.34 -21.50 -12.67
CA SER A 129 0.13 -20.67 -12.70
C SER A 129 0.25 -19.48 -11.74
N SER A 130 1.47 -19.14 -11.35
CA SER A 130 1.72 -18.11 -10.36
C SER A 130 3.08 -17.51 -10.57
N ARG A 131 3.17 -16.20 -10.36
CA ARG A 131 4.41 -15.47 -10.47
C ARG A 131 4.52 -14.51 -9.30
N ARG A 132 5.71 -14.44 -8.69
CA ARG A 132 5.97 -13.51 -7.59
C ARG A 132 7.40 -13.04 -7.52
N ASN A 133 7.62 -11.85 -6.97
CA ASN A 133 8.89 -11.51 -6.35
C ASN A 133 8.66 -11.29 -4.84
N GLU A 134 9.74 -11.14 -4.09
CA GLU A 134 9.70 -10.88 -2.65
C GLU A 134 10.62 -9.69 -2.35
N LEU A 135 10.20 -8.82 -1.45
CA LEU A 135 11.04 -7.76 -0.90
C LEU A 135 10.84 -7.67 0.61
N VAL A 136 11.72 -6.95 1.29
CA VAL A 136 11.58 -6.59 2.69
C VAL A 136 11.21 -5.11 2.77
N LEU A 137 10.09 -4.80 3.42
CA LEU A 137 9.75 -3.44 3.80
C LEU A 137 10.37 -3.14 5.14
N LYS A 138 11.23 -2.12 5.20
CA LYS A 138 11.79 -1.61 6.46
C LYS A 138 11.12 -0.31 6.85
N ASP A 139 10.75 -0.18 8.11
CA ASP A 139 10.17 1.05 8.64
C ASP A 139 11.23 2.18 8.59
N PRO A 140 10.91 3.39 8.09
CA PRO A 140 11.85 4.50 8.10
C PRO A 140 12.19 5.02 9.52
N GLN A 141 11.28 4.82 10.48
CA GLN A 141 11.36 5.37 11.83
C GLN A 141 11.83 4.34 12.87
N THR A 142 11.56 3.05 12.62
CA THR A 142 11.92 1.96 13.54
C THR A 142 12.89 0.97 12.90
N SER A 143 13.38 0.01 13.70
CA SER A 143 14.21 -1.09 13.19
C SER A 143 13.39 -2.23 12.56
N SER A 144 12.07 -2.07 12.50
CA SER A 144 11.15 -3.13 12.17
C SER A 144 11.06 -3.37 10.67
N SER A 145 10.85 -4.63 10.31
CA SER A 145 10.77 -5.03 8.92
C SER A 145 9.81 -6.18 8.71
N ILE A 146 9.19 -6.22 7.54
CA ILE A 146 8.24 -7.26 7.17
C ILE A 146 8.49 -7.71 5.73
N ARG A 147 8.41 -9.02 5.52
CA ARG A 147 8.55 -9.60 4.17
C ARG A 147 7.25 -9.37 3.40
N CYS A 148 7.39 -8.79 2.22
CA CYS A 148 6.31 -8.54 1.27
C CYS A 148 6.47 -9.46 0.06
N LYS A 149 5.41 -10.20 -0.29
CA LYS A 149 5.35 -11.00 -1.52
C LYS A 149 4.47 -10.25 -2.53
N LEU A 150 5.07 -9.84 -3.65
CA LEU A 150 4.34 -9.18 -4.74
C LEU A 150 3.97 -10.24 -5.78
N TRP A 151 2.67 -10.45 -5.96
CA TRP A 151 2.10 -11.48 -6.81
C TRP A 151 1.53 -10.91 -8.10
N GLY A 152 1.50 -11.75 -9.14
CA GLY A 152 0.83 -11.42 -10.41
C GLY A 152 1.43 -10.18 -11.05
N LYS A 153 0.60 -9.17 -11.34
CA LYS A 153 1.02 -7.91 -11.99
C LYS A 153 2.08 -7.13 -11.20
N PHE A 154 2.20 -7.36 -9.90
CA PHE A 154 3.20 -6.67 -9.05
C PHE A 154 4.56 -7.38 -9.02
N ALA A 155 4.65 -8.61 -9.53
CA ALA A 155 5.91 -9.36 -9.56
C ALA A 155 6.95 -8.70 -10.47
N ASP A 156 6.52 -7.99 -11.51
CA ASP A 156 7.35 -7.18 -12.43
C ASP A 156 7.77 -5.82 -11.89
N SER A 157 7.43 -5.50 -10.64
CA SER A 157 7.69 -4.16 -10.12
C SER A 157 9.17 -3.78 -10.28
N SER A 158 9.42 -2.64 -10.94
CA SER A 158 10.75 -2.06 -11.15
C SER A 158 11.31 -1.38 -9.90
N ILE A 159 10.83 -1.79 -8.71
CA ILE A 159 11.18 -1.18 -7.44
C ILE A 159 12.67 -1.40 -7.20
N ALA A 160 13.42 -0.32 -7.05
CA ALA A 160 14.82 -0.39 -6.67
C ALA A 160 14.96 -0.53 -5.15
N SER A 161 16.01 -1.23 -4.70
CA SER A 161 16.38 -1.24 -3.28
C SER A 161 16.69 0.18 -2.79
N GLY A 162 16.21 0.54 -1.61
CA GLY A 162 16.30 1.88 -1.04
C GLY A 162 15.12 2.80 -1.37
N THR A 163 14.20 2.37 -2.25
CA THR A 163 13.01 3.15 -2.62
C THR A 163 12.01 3.15 -1.47
N LEU A 164 11.47 4.32 -1.13
CA LEU A 164 10.33 4.41 -0.22
C LEU A 164 9.08 4.04 -1.00
N ILE A 165 8.35 3.02 -0.56
CA ILE A 165 7.12 2.58 -1.19
C ILE A 165 5.95 2.71 -0.22
N ASP A 166 4.80 3.04 -0.78
CA ASP A 166 3.50 3.06 -0.13
C ASP A 166 2.64 1.96 -0.75
N ILE A 167 2.40 0.90 0.01
CA ILE A 167 1.66 -0.28 -0.43
C ILE A 167 0.31 -0.31 0.25
N HIS A 168 -0.76 -0.34 -0.53
CA HIS A 168 -2.13 -0.32 -0.03
C HIS A 168 -2.80 -1.69 -0.17
N ASN A 169 -3.66 -1.98 0.79
CA ASN A 169 -4.60 -3.10 0.74
C ASN A 169 -3.95 -4.48 0.51
N VAL A 170 -2.90 -4.78 1.28
CA VAL A 170 -2.22 -6.09 1.30
C VAL A 170 -2.80 -6.99 2.38
N GLU A 171 -2.72 -8.31 2.17
CA GLU A 171 -3.21 -9.30 3.13
C GLU A 171 -2.07 -9.80 4.02
N VAL A 172 -2.26 -9.75 5.34
CA VAL A 172 -1.37 -10.36 6.33
C VAL A 172 -1.50 -11.88 6.24
N SER A 173 -0.37 -12.58 6.25
CA SER A 173 -0.31 -14.03 6.17
C SER A 173 0.73 -14.57 7.13
N HIS A 174 0.39 -15.66 7.81
CA HIS A 174 1.32 -16.37 8.69
C HIS A 174 1.68 -17.70 8.05
N PHE A 175 2.96 -17.93 7.85
CA PHE A 175 3.47 -19.21 7.42
C PHE A 175 4.58 -19.63 8.38
N GLU A 176 4.37 -20.76 9.06
CA GLU A 176 5.21 -21.20 10.17
C GLU A 176 5.32 -20.10 11.25
N SER A 177 6.53 -19.65 11.57
CA SER A 177 6.81 -18.60 12.55
C SER A 177 6.99 -17.20 11.94
N MET A 178 6.71 -17.03 10.64
CA MET A 178 6.93 -15.76 9.95
C MET A 178 5.61 -15.08 9.56
N THR A 179 5.49 -13.81 9.96
CA THR A 179 4.49 -12.89 9.42
C THR A 179 4.99 -12.31 8.10
N THR A 180 4.14 -12.41 7.07
CA THR A 180 4.38 -11.84 5.75
C THR A 180 3.15 -11.05 5.29
N ILE A 181 3.32 -10.13 4.37
CA ILE A 181 2.22 -9.48 3.66
C ILE A 181 2.23 -9.90 2.20
N ASN A 182 1.05 -10.06 1.62
CA ASN A 182 0.88 -10.45 0.22
C ASN A 182 0.06 -9.40 -0.51
N THR A 183 0.48 -9.00 -1.71
CA THR A 183 -0.41 -8.23 -2.59
C THR A 183 -1.60 -9.07 -3.00
N THR A 184 -2.77 -8.43 -2.98
CA THR A 184 -4.02 -8.92 -3.53
C THR A 184 -4.27 -8.27 -4.90
N PRO A 185 -5.23 -8.76 -5.71
CA PRO A 185 -5.61 -8.07 -6.95
C PRO A 185 -6.04 -6.61 -6.73
N GLU A 186 -6.58 -6.29 -5.55
CA GLU A 186 -7.03 -4.96 -5.13
C GLU A 186 -5.91 -4.10 -4.51
N SER A 187 -4.70 -4.64 -4.33
CA SER A 187 -3.58 -3.85 -3.81
C SER A 187 -3.14 -2.75 -4.79
N THR A 188 -2.46 -1.75 -4.27
CA THR A 188 -1.68 -0.80 -5.10
C THR A 188 -0.30 -0.64 -4.51
N VAL A 189 0.72 -0.52 -5.35
CA VAL A 189 2.11 -0.27 -4.92
C VAL A 189 2.55 1.04 -5.57
N ASN A 190 2.81 2.05 -4.75
CA ASN A 190 3.23 3.37 -5.20
C ASN A 190 4.65 3.63 -4.72
N GLU A 191 5.55 3.94 -5.65
CA GLU A 191 6.86 4.47 -5.28
C GLU A 191 6.68 5.92 -4.83
N LEU A 192 6.97 6.18 -3.55
CA LEU A 192 7.08 7.52 -3.05
C LEU A 192 8.45 8.03 -3.47
N THR A 193 8.48 8.89 -4.48
CA THR A 193 9.69 9.63 -4.82
C THR A 193 10.08 10.42 -3.59
N ARG A 194 11.11 9.96 -2.86
CA ARG A 194 11.72 10.81 -1.85
C ARG A 194 12.21 12.04 -2.60
N PRO A 195 11.76 13.25 -2.23
CA PRO A 195 12.33 14.43 -2.82
C PRO A 195 13.84 14.39 -2.55
N PRO A 196 14.70 14.57 -3.56
CA PRO A 196 16.13 14.40 -3.38
C PRO A 196 16.63 15.31 -2.27
N THR A 197 17.39 14.72 -1.36
CA THR A 197 18.15 15.44 -0.34
C THR A 197 19.57 15.63 -0.83
N ARG A 198 20.06 16.86 -0.84
CA ARG A 198 21.45 17.18 -1.20
C ARG A 198 22.03 18.14 -0.18
N ASP A 199 23.33 17.98 0.06
CA ASP A 199 24.05 18.89 0.93
C ASP A 199 24.44 20.15 0.17
N TYR A 200 24.17 21.31 0.78
CA TYR A 200 24.53 22.61 0.26
C TYR A 200 25.06 23.50 1.38
N ILE A 201 25.77 24.54 0.98
CA ILE A 201 26.07 25.66 1.84
C ILE A 201 25.23 26.82 1.31
N ILE A 202 24.27 27.29 2.10
CA ILE A 202 23.46 28.47 1.80
C ILE A 202 24.35 29.69 2.10
N THR A 203 24.46 30.60 1.13
CA THR A 203 25.27 31.82 1.22
C THR A 203 24.42 33.08 1.26
N GLY A 204 23.14 33.00 0.89
CA GLY A 204 22.25 34.15 0.86
C GLY A 204 20.79 33.75 0.70
N PHE A 205 19.92 34.73 0.96
CA PHE A 205 18.50 34.69 0.64
C PHE A 205 18.19 35.90 -0.23
N ASP A 206 17.54 35.68 -1.38
CA ASP A 206 16.97 36.76 -2.19
C ASP A 206 15.52 36.95 -1.78
N ILE A 207 15.30 37.85 -0.82
CA ILE A 207 13.99 38.17 -0.25
C ILE A 207 13.15 39.07 -1.15
N ASP A 208 13.77 39.74 -2.13
CA ASP A 208 13.09 40.65 -3.05
C ASP A 208 12.47 39.89 -4.24
N SER A 209 12.86 38.63 -4.43
CA SER A 209 12.24 37.70 -5.39
C SER A 209 10.89 37.15 -4.89
N GLU A 210 9.91 37.02 -5.80
CA GLU A 210 8.65 36.32 -5.55
C GLU A 210 8.56 35.05 -6.43
N PRO A 211 8.64 33.83 -5.85
CA PRO A 211 8.87 33.52 -4.44
C PRO A 211 10.33 33.76 -4.00
N THR A 212 10.54 33.96 -2.70
CA THR A 212 11.89 34.09 -2.09
C THR A 212 12.79 32.94 -2.52
N GLN A 213 14.06 33.23 -2.79
CA GLN A 213 15.03 32.24 -3.22
C GLN A 213 16.17 32.08 -2.22
N ILE A 214 16.67 30.85 -2.09
CA ILE A 214 17.94 30.58 -1.43
C ILE A 214 19.07 30.54 -2.46
N VAL A 215 20.22 31.10 -2.09
CA VAL A 215 21.43 31.09 -2.91
C VAL A 215 22.45 30.17 -2.24
N THR A 216 23.08 29.29 -3.03
CA THR A 216 24.12 28.38 -2.52
C THR A 216 25.52 28.75 -3.02
N THR A 217 26.57 28.17 -2.41
CA THR A 217 27.97 28.35 -2.84
C THR A 217 28.26 27.90 -4.27
N THR A 218 27.34 27.18 -4.93
CA THR A 218 27.48 26.73 -6.32
C THR A 218 26.67 27.58 -7.30
N ASP A 219 26.25 28.79 -6.89
CA ASP A 219 25.38 29.69 -7.64
C ASP A 219 24.04 29.06 -8.06
N LEU A 220 23.61 28.01 -7.35
CA LEU A 220 22.30 27.41 -7.55
C LEU A 220 21.26 28.17 -6.71
N MET A 221 20.13 28.47 -7.34
CA MET A 221 19.01 29.14 -6.71
C MET A 221 17.80 28.21 -6.62
N PHE A 222 17.17 28.17 -5.45
CA PHE A 222 15.98 27.36 -5.20
C PHE A 222 14.90 28.20 -4.55
N ASN A 223 13.64 28.00 -4.94
CA ASN A 223 12.51 28.69 -4.32
C ASN A 223 12.31 28.15 -2.91
N ILE A 224 11.98 28.99 -1.94
CA ILE A 224 11.62 28.58 -0.58
C ILE A 224 10.25 29.12 -0.21
N SER A 225 9.41 28.30 0.43
CA SER A 225 8.11 28.76 0.92
C SER A 225 8.29 29.69 2.14
N ALA A 226 7.38 30.67 2.27
CA ALA A 226 7.37 31.59 3.40
C ALA A 226 7.33 30.85 4.76
N ASP A 227 6.53 29.78 4.85
CA ASP A 227 6.42 28.95 6.06
C ASP A 227 7.76 28.29 6.46
N LEU A 228 8.53 27.80 5.48
CA LEU A 228 9.80 27.14 5.74
C LEU A 228 10.89 28.16 6.08
N LEU A 229 10.88 29.32 5.40
CA LEU A 229 11.76 30.44 5.70
C LEU A 229 11.55 30.93 7.14
N GLN A 230 10.29 31.11 7.57
CA GLN A 230 9.96 31.56 8.92
C GLN A 230 10.40 30.57 10.00
N LYS A 231 10.30 29.26 9.72
CA LYS A 231 10.80 28.20 10.62
C LYS A 231 12.32 28.22 10.75
N LEU A 232 13.05 28.48 9.67
CA LEU A 232 14.52 28.61 9.69
C LEU A 232 14.97 29.86 10.43
N ALA A 233 14.15 30.91 10.36
CA ALA A 233 14.38 32.20 11.00
C ALA A 233 14.07 32.24 12.50
N ASP A 234 13.54 31.18 13.10
CA ASP A 234 12.96 31.22 14.44
C ASP A 234 11.95 32.39 14.61
N ASN A 235 11.23 32.73 13.54
CA ASN A 235 10.33 33.90 13.36
C ASN A 235 11.00 35.29 13.18
N ASP A 236 12.33 35.39 13.12
CA ASP A 236 13.04 36.65 12.84
C ASP A 236 14.08 36.48 11.72
N ILE A 237 13.73 36.98 10.52
CA ILE A 237 14.55 36.84 9.30
C ILE A 237 15.92 37.51 9.46
N SER A 238 16.06 38.53 10.31
CA SER A 238 17.36 39.17 10.55
C SER A 238 18.37 38.21 11.20
N THR A 239 17.89 37.21 11.94
CA THR A 239 18.74 36.18 12.56
C THR A 239 19.27 35.14 11.57
N LEU A 240 18.69 35.07 10.36
CA LEU A 240 19.17 34.16 9.30
C LEU A 240 20.47 34.65 8.69
N THR A 241 20.58 35.95 8.42
CA THR A 241 21.78 36.52 7.79
C THR A 241 23.00 36.38 8.68
N ASP A 242 22.83 36.46 9.99
CA ASP A 242 23.93 36.30 10.96
C ASP A 242 24.45 34.84 11.04
N LYS A 243 23.63 33.88 10.60
CA LYS A 243 23.96 32.44 10.59
C LYS A 243 24.55 31.97 9.25
N LEU A 244 24.74 32.88 8.29
CA LEU A 244 25.34 32.57 6.98
C LEU A 244 26.87 32.68 7.00
N PRO A 245 27.59 31.84 6.23
CA PRO A 245 27.08 30.75 5.41
C PRO A 245 26.62 29.54 6.23
N LEU A 246 25.52 28.90 5.82
CA LEU A 246 24.88 27.80 6.55
C LEU A 246 25.04 26.48 5.81
N ALA A 247 25.85 25.57 6.35
CA ALA A 247 25.91 24.19 5.87
C ALA A 247 24.61 23.45 6.25
N CYS A 248 23.93 22.85 5.28
CA CYS A 248 22.67 22.17 5.50
C CYS A 248 22.44 21.03 4.51
N THR A 249 21.49 20.15 4.85
CA THR A 249 20.89 19.21 3.90
C THR A 249 19.55 19.78 3.45
N ILE A 250 19.39 19.96 2.14
CA ILE A 250 18.20 20.53 1.51
C ILE A 250 17.43 19.42 0.81
N GLN A 251 16.12 19.37 1.08
CA GLN A 251 15.17 18.49 0.41
C GLN A 251 14.40 19.28 -0.66
N LEU A 252 14.46 18.82 -1.91
CA LEU A 252 13.92 19.53 -3.08
C LEU A 252 12.73 18.82 -3.69
N ASP A 253 11.68 19.55 -4.01
CA ASP A 253 10.72 19.16 -5.05
C ASP A 253 11.32 19.51 -6.42
N LEU A 254 11.71 18.47 -7.17
CA LEU A 254 12.32 18.61 -8.50
C LEU A 254 11.35 19.16 -9.56
N LYS A 255 10.03 19.03 -9.38
CA LYS A 255 9.06 19.51 -10.37
C LYS A 255 8.93 21.03 -10.33
N THR A 256 9.06 21.60 -9.15
CA THR A 256 8.83 23.02 -8.87
C THR A 256 10.12 23.77 -8.52
N ASN A 257 11.26 23.07 -8.48
CA ASN A 257 12.55 23.57 -8.00
C ASN A 257 12.44 24.26 -6.63
N THR A 258 11.58 23.72 -5.77
CA THR A 258 11.21 24.33 -4.49
C THR A 258 11.79 23.52 -3.34
N VAL A 259 12.35 24.21 -2.35
CA VAL A 259 12.82 23.63 -1.11
C VAL A 259 11.63 23.31 -0.22
N ILE A 260 11.56 22.07 0.21
CA ILE A 260 10.50 21.56 1.08
C ILE A 260 11.02 21.05 2.43
N GLY A 261 12.34 21.10 2.64
CA GLY A 261 12.97 20.85 3.94
C GLY A 261 14.42 21.33 3.95
N ILE A 262 14.86 21.89 5.08
CA ILE A 262 16.25 22.28 5.34
C ILE A 262 16.62 21.79 6.73
N THR A 263 17.74 21.06 6.81
CA THR A 263 18.30 20.60 8.08
C THR A 263 19.70 21.19 8.24
N PRO A 264 19.91 22.18 9.14
CA PRO A 264 21.23 22.72 9.45
C PRO A 264 22.19 21.63 9.94
N LYS A 265 23.43 21.66 9.46
CA LYS A 265 24.52 20.83 9.98
C LYS A 265 25.27 21.66 11.01
N PHE A 266 25.11 21.33 12.29
CA PHE A 266 25.91 21.94 13.34
C PHE A 266 27.39 21.62 13.11
N GLN A 267 28.20 22.65 12.88
CA GLN A 267 29.66 22.51 12.98
C GLN A 267 30.00 22.36 14.47
N ARG A 268 30.71 21.28 14.81
CA ARG A 268 31.37 21.13 16.11
C ARG A 268 32.66 21.93 16.13
#